data_AF-A0A0A9WX13-F1
#
_entry.id   AF-A0A0A9WX13-F1
#
_cell.length_a   1.000
_cell.length_b   1.000
_cell.length_c   1.000
_cell.angle_alpha   90.00
_cell.angle_beta   90.00
_cell.angle_gamma   90.00
#
_symmetry.space_group_name_H-M   'P 1'
#
loop_
_entity.id
_entity.type
_entity.pdbx_description
1 polymer ?
#
loop_
_entity_poly.entity_id
_entity_poly.type
_entity_poly.pdbx_seq_one_letter_code
_entity_poly.pdbx_strand_id
1 'polypeptide(L)'
;VSRLDRPNFRNPFTQLCNTLLTAHAPNDGSQLEALLATTSLDDTTPSEYARKIQRSLPEDTPDCIIRQLFLRALPKDIRLIIAAIQDTNVTQLASIADQLIKLKEPIYSAAVNSPTSPNELNSEHIMSTGKPNTQPFYPRRRP
;
A
#
# COMPACT_ATOMS: atom_id res chain seq x y z
N VAL A 1 -39.08 -52.30 -5.29
CA VAL A 1 -40.07 -51.19 -5.31
C VAL A 1 -39.84 -50.34 -4.06
N SER A 2 -39.46 -49.08 -4.26
CA SER A 2 -39.61 -47.94 -3.32
C SER A 2 -38.97 -47.99 -1.93
N ARG A 3 -37.96 -47.14 -1.72
CA ARG A 3 -38.03 -46.06 -0.71
C ARG A 3 -36.88 -45.07 -0.96
N LEU A 4 -37.17 -44.09 -1.81
CA LEU A 4 -36.44 -42.82 -1.84
C LEU A 4 -36.58 -42.22 -0.44
N ASP A 5 -35.45 -42.03 0.22
CA ASP A 5 -35.31 -41.25 1.43
C ASP A 5 -35.88 -39.86 1.13
N ARG A 6 -37.09 -39.57 1.63
CA ARG A 6 -37.76 -38.27 1.42
C ARG A 6 -37.19 -37.34 2.48
N PRO A 7 -36.35 -36.35 2.15
CA PRO A 7 -35.99 -35.35 3.12
C PRO A 7 -37.28 -34.63 3.48
N ASN A 8 -37.49 -34.50 4.78
CA ASN A 8 -38.61 -33.85 5.42
C ASN A 8 -38.96 -32.55 4.66
N PHE A 9 -40.18 -32.44 4.11
CA PHE A 9 -40.67 -31.34 3.26
C PHE A 9 -40.87 -30.04 4.07
N ARG A 10 -39.83 -29.60 4.77
CA ARG A 10 -39.82 -28.30 5.43
C ARG A 10 -39.44 -27.26 4.39
N ASN A 11 -40.46 -26.87 3.62
CA ASN A 11 -40.50 -25.77 2.65
C ASN A 11 -39.48 -25.87 1.48
N PRO A 12 -39.86 -26.44 0.32
CA PRO A 12 -38.96 -26.65 -0.82
C PRO A 12 -38.36 -25.36 -1.38
N PHE A 13 -39.08 -24.24 -1.22
CA PHE A 13 -38.57 -22.91 -1.55
C PHE A 13 -37.37 -22.55 -0.67
N THR A 14 -37.46 -22.77 0.64
CA THR A 14 -36.36 -22.54 1.58
C THR A 14 -35.17 -23.45 1.27
N GLN A 15 -35.41 -24.69 0.88
CA GLN A 15 -34.35 -25.61 0.46
C GLN A 15 -33.64 -25.12 -0.81
N LEU A 16 -34.40 -24.69 -1.83
CA LEU A 16 -33.84 -24.12 -3.05
C LEU A 16 -33.02 -22.86 -2.75
N CYS A 17 -33.58 -21.92 -1.97
CA CYS A 17 -32.88 -20.71 -1.54
C CYS A 17 -31.60 -21.05 -0.78
N ASN A 18 -31.63 -22.01 0.15
CA ASN A 18 -30.45 -22.44 0.88
C ASN A 18 -29.41 -23.08 -0.03
N THR A 19 -29.82 -23.92 -0.99
CA THR A 19 -28.87 -24.53 -1.95
C THR A 19 -28.24 -23.50 -2.87
N LEU A 20 -29.00 -22.51 -3.33
CA LEU A 20 -28.46 -21.41 -4.13
C LEU A 20 -27.54 -20.53 -3.29
N LEU A 21 -27.90 -20.26 -2.03
CA LEU A 21 -27.06 -19.53 -1.10
C LEU A 21 -25.77 -20.30 -0.83
N THR A 22 -25.80 -21.61 -0.58
CA THR A 22 -24.57 -22.40 -0.36
C THR A 22 -23.72 -22.54 -1.62
N ALA A 23 -24.33 -22.63 -2.81
CA ALA A 23 -23.61 -22.79 -4.07
C ALA A 23 -23.01 -21.48 -4.59
N HIS A 24 -23.66 -20.33 -4.33
CA HIS A 24 -23.25 -19.02 -4.82
C HIS A 24 -22.76 -18.06 -3.75
N ALA A 25 -22.94 -18.35 -2.46
CA ALA A 25 -22.25 -17.61 -1.42
C ALA A 25 -20.75 -17.91 -1.56
N PRO A 26 -19.89 -16.88 -1.47
CA PRO A 26 -18.47 -17.10 -1.38
C PRO A 26 -18.18 -18.03 -0.21
N ASN A 27 -17.49 -19.14 -0.46
CA ASN A 27 -16.96 -19.99 0.60
C ASN A 27 -15.92 -19.19 1.39
N ASP A 28 -15.85 -19.38 2.70
CA ASP A 28 -14.87 -18.72 3.58
C ASP A 28 -13.43 -18.87 3.04
N GLY A 29 -13.14 -20.04 2.44
CA GLY A 29 -11.87 -20.31 1.78
C GLY A 29 -11.59 -19.42 0.57
N SER A 30 -12.55 -19.17 -0.32
CA SER A 30 -12.32 -18.32 -1.49
C SER A 30 -12.23 -16.83 -1.12
N GLN A 31 -12.91 -16.41 -0.04
CA GLN A 31 -12.73 -15.07 0.53
C GLN A 31 -11.33 -14.90 1.14
N LEU A 32 -10.84 -15.88 1.89
CA LEU A 32 -9.49 -15.87 2.44
C LEU A 32 -8.42 -15.86 1.35
N GLU A 33 -8.56 -16.71 0.33
CA GLU A 33 -7.65 -16.74 -0.83
C GLU A 33 -7.63 -15.37 -1.55
N ALA A 34 -8.79 -14.75 -1.73
CA ALA A 34 -8.86 -13.41 -2.31
C ALA A 34 -8.14 -12.35 -1.45
N LEU A 35 -8.29 -12.39 -0.12
CA LEU A 35 -7.59 -11.48 0.79
C LEU A 35 -6.07 -11.67 0.77
N LEU A 36 -5.62 -12.93 0.71
CA LEU A 36 -4.19 -13.27 0.62
C LEU A 36 -3.59 -12.86 -0.74
N ALA A 37 -4.38 -12.95 -1.82
CA ALA A 37 -3.98 -12.53 -3.16
C ALA A 37 -3.93 -11.00 -3.31
N THR A 38 -4.86 -10.25 -2.69
CA THR A 38 -4.85 -8.79 -2.68
C THR A 38 -3.79 -8.26 -1.71
N THR A 39 -2.52 -8.27 -2.14
CA THR A 39 -1.37 -7.92 -1.32
C THR A 39 -1.12 -6.40 -1.22
N SER A 40 -1.88 -5.56 -1.93
CA SER A 40 -1.47 -4.18 -2.18
C SER A 40 -2.56 -3.16 -1.82
N LEU A 41 -2.25 -2.33 -0.81
CA LEU A 41 -3.00 -1.16 -0.37
C LEU A 41 -2.76 -0.02 -1.37
N ASP A 42 -3.31 -0.15 -2.57
CA ASP A 42 -2.95 0.75 -3.68
C ASP A 42 -3.73 2.07 -3.62
N ASP A 43 -4.99 2.02 -3.21
CA ASP A 43 -5.90 3.18 -3.16
C ASP A 43 -6.84 3.19 -1.93
N THR A 44 -6.72 2.21 -1.04
CA THR A 44 -7.63 2.10 0.13
C THR A 44 -6.98 2.62 1.40
N THR A 45 -7.77 3.14 2.34
CA THR A 45 -7.21 3.52 3.65
C THR A 45 -6.98 2.27 4.52
N PRO A 46 -5.91 2.22 5.32
CA PRO A 46 -5.69 1.14 6.28
C PRO A 46 -6.92 0.82 7.16
N SER A 47 -7.66 1.84 7.62
CA SER A 47 -8.93 1.63 8.35
C SER A 47 -10.01 0.93 7.54
N GLU A 48 -10.14 1.27 6.26
CA GLU A 48 -11.10 0.59 5.38
C GLU A 48 -10.69 -0.86 5.11
N TYR A 49 -9.40 -1.10 4.90
CA TYR A 49 -8.85 -2.44 4.71
C TYR A 49 -9.07 -3.31 5.96
N ALA A 50 -8.83 -2.78 7.16
CA ALA A 50 -9.10 -3.47 8.42
C ALA A 50 -10.58 -3.88 8.54
N ARG A 51 -11.51 -2.99 8.18
CA ARG A 51 -12.95 -3.30 8.16
C ARG A 51 -13.30 -4.35 7.11
N LYS A 52 -12.66 -4.32 5.94
CA LYS A 52 -12.85 -5.32 4.89
C LYS A 52 -12.44 -6.70 5.39
N ILE A 53 -11.28 -6.82 6.05
CA ILE A 53 -10.84 -8.08 6.67
C ILE A 53 -11.88 -8.57 7.68
N GLN A 54 -12.30 -7.72 8.61
CA GLN A 54 -13.27 -8.12 9.66
C GLN A 54 -14.62 -8.58 9.09
N ARG A 55 -15.06 -8.04 7.94
CA ARG A 55 -16.32 -8.45 7.29
C ARG A 55 -16.21 -9.71 6.44
N SER A 56 -15.00 -10.07 6.03
CA SER A 56 -14.74 -11.22 5.16
C SER A 56 -14.21 -12.44 5.93
N LEU A 57 -13.79 -12.24 7.17
CA LEU A 57 -13.46 -13.33 8.08
C LEU A 57 -14.66 -13.65 8.98
N PRO A 58 -14.85 -14.92 9.34
CA PRO A 58 -15.79 -15.32 10.38
C PRO A 58 -15.50 -14.63 11.73
N GLU A 59 -16.53 -14.42 12.54
CA GLU A 59 -16.43 -13.73 13.84
C GLU A 59 -15.54 -14.50 14.85
N ASP A 60 -15.44 -15.83 14.70
CA ASP A 60 -14.59 -16.71 15.51
C ASP A 60 -13.09 -16.70 15.13
N THR A 61 -12.69 -15.85 14.19
CA THR A 61 -11.30 -15.81 13.73
C THR A 61 -10.40 -15.17 14.78
N PRO A 62 -9.28 -15.80 15.19
CA PRO A 62 -8.42 -15.24 16.22
C PRO A 62 -7.76 -13.92 15.77
N ASP A 63 -7.70 -12.96 16.69
CA ASP A 63 -7.13 -11.63 16.47
C ASP A 63 -5.70 -11.64 15.90
N CYS A 64 -4.93 -12.68 16.21
CA CYS A 64 -3.56 -12.83 15.69
C CYS A 64 -3.54 -13.01 14.15
N ILE A 65 -4.50 -13.72 13.58
CA ILE A 65 -4.63 -13.93 12.13
C ILE A 65 -5.06 -12.63 11.46
N ILE A 66 -6.08 -11.96 12.02
CA ILE A 66 -6.59 -10.68 11.53
C ILE A 66 -5.45 -9.64 11.51
N ARG A 67 -4.68 -9.57 12.60
CA ARG A 67 -3.51 -8.69 12.71
C ARG A 67 -2.44 -9.02 11.70
N GLN A 68 -2.11 -10.30 11.52
CA GLN A 68 -1.09 -10.71 10.54
C GLN A 68 -1.50 -10.36 9.11
N LEU A 69 -2.77 -10.55 8.77
CA LEU A 69 -3.32 -10.22 7.47
C LEU A 69 -3.29 -8.70 7.23
N PHE A 70 -3.68 -7.92 8.24
CA PHE A 70 -3.58 -6.47 8.22
C PHE A 70 -2.14 -5.99 7.99
N LEU A 71 -1.17 -6.54 8.74
CA LEU A 71 0.24 -6.20 8.59
C LEU A 71 0.76 -6.56 7.19
N ARG A 72 0.38 -7.71 6.63
CA ARG A 72 0.87 -8.16 5.32
C ARG A 72 0.54 -7.16 4.21
N ALA A 73 -0.63 -6.56 4.25
CA ALA A 73 -1.09 -5.63 3.22
C ALA A 73 -0.48 -4.23 3.33
N LEU A 74 0.10 -3.87 4.47
CA LEU A 74 0.72 -2.56 4.66
C LEU A 74 2.07 -2.46 3.91
N PRO A 75 2.39 -1.27 3.37
CA PRO A 75 3.73 -0.93 2.90
C PRO A 75 4.79 -1.16 3.99
N LYS A 76 6.00 -1.58 3.58
CA LYS A 76 7.07 -2.01 4.50
C LYS A 76 7.37 -1.00 5.60
N ASP A 77 7.43 0.29 5.24
CA ASP A 77 7.79 1.37 6.17
C ASP A 77 6.76 1.52 7.31
N ILE A 78 5.48 1.48 6.97
CA ILE A 78 4.38 1.60 7.93
C ILE A 78 4.25 0.31 8.74
N ARG A 79 4.38 -0.83 8.05
CA ARG A 79 4.32 -2.15 8.67
C ARG A 79 5.33 -2.32 9.79
N LEU A 80 6.55 -1.82 9.63
CA LEU A 80 7.58 -1.91 10.67
C LEU A 80 7.16 -1.19 11.95
N ILE A 81 6.64 0.02 11.81
CA ILE A 81 6.18 0.84 12.94
C ILE A 81 4.99 0.17 13.63
N ILE A 82 3.99 -0.25 12.85
CA ILE A 82 2.78 -0.89 13.37
C ILE A 82 3.08 -2.25 14.01
N ALA A 83 4.02 -3.02 13.47
CA ALA A 83 4.42 -4.32 14.02
C ALA A 83 5.04 -4.22 15.43
N ALA A 84 5.73 -3.12 15.72
CA ALA A 84 6.33 -2.88 17.03
C ALA A 84 5.30 -2.60 18.14
N ILE A 85 4.08 -2.18 17.79
CA ILE A 85 3.02 -1.83 18.74
C ILE A 85 2.26 -3.11 19.14
N GLN A 86 2.54 -3.65 20.32
CA GLN A 86 1.91 -4.88 20.84
C GLN A 86 0.57 -4.58 21.54
N ASP A 87 -0.28 -5.61 21.67
CA ASP A 87 -1.51 -5.61 22.50
C ASP A 87 -2.61 -4.59 22.16
N THR A 88 -2.65 -4.08 20.93
CA THR A 88 -3.72 -3.18 20.49
C THR A 88 -4.62 -3.84 19.45
N ASN A 89 -5.92 -3.50 19.51
CA ASN A 89 -6.91 -3.99 18.57
C ASN A 89 -6.62 -3.52 17.14
N VAL A 90 -6.96 -4.34 16.15
CA VAL A 90 -6.73 -4.07 14.72
C VAL A 90 -7.33 -2.72 14.29
N THR A 91 -8.48 -2.34 14.85
CA THR A 91 -9.14 -1.04 14.57
C THR A 91 -8.29 0.15 15.01
N GLN A 92 -7.61 0.05 16.16
CA GLN A 92 -6.72 1.09 16.67
C GLN A 92 -5.43 1.15 15.85
N LEU A 93 -4.86 -0.02 15.51
CA LEU A 93 -3.71 -0.11 14.61
C LEU A 93 -3.98 0.56 13.27
N ALA A 94 -5.19 0.38 12.74
CA ALA A 94 -5.58 0.95 11.47
C ALA A 94 -5.71 2.49 11.53
N SER A 95 -6.25 3.03 12.62
CA SER A 95 -6.28 4.48 12.84
C SER A 95 -4.88 5.08 12.93
N ILE A 96 -3.94 4.41 13.61
CA ILE A 96 -2.54 4.84 13.68
C ILE A 96 -1.90 4.79 12.29
N ALA A 97 -2.14 3.71 11.53
CA ALA A 97 -1.63 3.57 10.17
C ALA A 97 -2.16 4.67 9.23
N ASP A 98 -3.42 5.07 9.35
CA ASP A 98 -3.98 6.19 8.56
C ASP A 98 -3.25 7.51 8.86
N GLN A 99 -2.90 7.78 10.13
CA GLN A 99 -2.14 8.96 10.50
C GLN A 99 -0.72 8.92 9.93
N LEU A 100 -0.08 7.74 9.93
CA LEU A 100 1.25 7.56 9.36
C LEU A 100 1.27 7.78 7.84
N ILE A 101 0.24 7.35 7.11
CA ILE A 101 0.11 7.63 5.67
C ILE A 101 -0.03 9.12 5.43
N LYS A 102 -0.93 9.78 6.16
CA LYS A 102 -1.13 11.25 6.07
C LYS A 102 0.14 12.03 6.36
N LEU A 103 0.99 11.56 7.27
CA LEU A 103 2.26 12.20 7.60
C LEU A 103 3.33 12.00 6.52
N LYS A 104 3.21 10.96 5.68
CA LYS A 104 4.17 10.68 4.61
C LYS A 104 3.94 11.53 3.36
N GLU A 105 2.70 11.89 3.05
CA GLU A 105 2.34 12.78 1.94
C GLU A 105 3.01 14.17 1.94
N PRO A 106 3.11 14.90 3.08
CA PRO A 106 3.71 16.24 3.08
C PRO A 106 5.23 16.27 2.88
N ILE A 107 5.94 15.14 3.04
CA ILE A 107 7.41 15.12 2.99
C ILE A 107 7.94 15.28 1.56
N TYR A 108 7.19 14.85 0.54
CA TYR A 108 7.59 14.96 -0.87
C TYR A 108 7.14 16.26 -1.57
N SER A 109 6.16 16.97 -1.00
CA SER A 109 5.57 18.17 -1.62
C SER A 109 6.33 19.48 -1.32
N ALA A 110 7.30 19.46 -0.41
CA ALA A 110 8.05 20.66 -0.02
C ALA A 110 9.20 21.05 -0.98
N ALA A 111 9.43 20.31 -2.07
CA ALA A 111 10.64 20.44 -2.91
C ALA A 111 10.45 21.11 -4.30
N VAL A 112 9.28 21.67 -4.63
CA VAL A 112 9.00 22.12 -6.03
C VAL A 112 8.88 23.64 -6.24
N ASN A 113 9.05 24.48 -5.21
CA ASN A 113 8.95 25.94 -5.41
C ASN A 113 10.31 26.63 -5.26
N SER A 114 11.23 26.41 -6.21
CA SER A 114 12.29 27.38 -6.50
C SER A 114 11.85 28.28 -7.66
N PRO A 115 11.54 29.57 -7.44
CA PRO A 115 11.38 30.51 -8.54
C PRO A 115 12.78 30.85 -9.08
N THR A 116 13.30 30.06 -10.01
CA THR A 116 14.42 30.53 -10.83
C THR A 116 13.83 31.40 -11.94
N SER A 117 13.65 32.68 -11.61
CA SER A 117 13.41 33.74 -12.57
C SER A 117 14.72 34.02 -13.32
N PRO A 118 14.80 33.83 -14.64
CA PRO A 118 15.92 34.31 -15.44
C PRO A 118 15.58 35.73 -15.90
N ASN A 119 15.92 36.73 -15.10
CA ASN A 119 15.83 38.13 -15.54
C ASN A 119 17.15 38.54 -16.21
N GLU A 120 17.03 38.68 -17.53
CA GLU A 120 17.80 39.39 -18.55
C GLU A 120 19.08 40.19 -18.22
N LEU A 121 20.07 39.92 -19.08
CA LEU A 121 20.88 40.86 -19.89
C LEU A 121 21.57 42.05 -19.19
N ASN A 122 22.91 42.03 -19.23
CA ASN A 122 23.66 43.25 -19.54
C ASN A 122 24.76 42.96 -20.59
N SER A 123 24.70 43.73 -21.66
CA SER A 123 25.54 43.68 -22.86
C SER A 123 26.79 44.56 -22.70
N GLU A 124 27.88 44.20 -23.40
CA GLU A 124 28.86 45.07 -24.11
C GLU A 124 30.17 44.27 -24.30
N HIS A 125 30.44 43.73 -25.49
CA HIS A 125 31.12 44.36 -26.63
C HIS A 125 32.58 44.79 -26.35
N ILE A 126 33.53 43.91 -26.69
CA ILE A 126 34.83 44.33 -27.27
C ILE A 126 35.36 43.19 -28.15
N MET A 127 35.46 43.47 -29.45
CA MET A 127 36.16 42.64 -30.43
C MET A 127 37.66 42.63 -30.13
N SER A 128 38.37 41.52 -30.39
CA SER A 128 39.62 41.50 -31.18
C SER A 128 40.40 40.18 -31.03
N THR A 129 40.53 39.50 -32.18
CA THR A 129 41.65 38.71 -32.72
C THR A 129 42.76 38.12 -31.82
N GLY A 130 43.08 36.83 -32.04
CA GLY A 130 44.49 36.37 -32.06
C GLY A 130 44.89 35.11 -31.27
N LYS A 131 44.75 33.92 -31.92
CA LYS A 131 45.62 32.71 -31.89
C LYS A 131 45.97 31.95 -30.56
N PRO A 132 46.22 30.63 -30.64
CA PRO A 132 46.34 29.72 -29.49
C PRO A 132 47.77 29.68 -28.93
N ASN A 133 47.94 29.60 -27.61
CA ASN A 133 49.29 29.53 -27.02
C ASN A 133 49.56 28.23 -26.26
N THR A 134 50.43 27.46 -26.90
CA THR A 134 51.28 26.35 -26.47
C THR A 134 51.87 26.52 -25.05
N GLN A 135 51.98 25.38 -24.37
CA GLN A 135 52.62 25.18 -23.06
C GLN A 135 53.97 25.90 -22.87
N PRO A 136 54.27 26.39 -21.65
CA PRO A 136 55.64 26.55 -21.20
C PRO A 136 56.11 25.34 -20.37
N PHE A 137 57.23 24.80 -20.84
CA PHE A 137 58.15 23.89 -20.20
C PHE A 137 58.79 24.53 -18.95
N TYR A 138 58.80 23.85 -17.80
CA TYR A 138 59.64 24.25 -16.65
C TYR A 138 60.67 23.17 -16.31
N PRO A 139 61.94 23.55 -16.06
CA PRO A 139 63.06 22.62 -15.94
C PRO A 139 63.23 22.04 -14.52
N ARG A 140 63.87 20.86 -14.47
CA ARG A 140 64.37 20.21 -13.24
C ARG A 140 65.58 20.94 -12.63
N ARG A 141 65.69 20.96 -11.29
CA ARG A 141 66.92 20.78 -10.46
C ARG A 141 66.55 20.76 -8.96
N ARG A 142 66.73 19.62 -8.25
CA ARG A 142 67.81 19.23 -7.30
C ARG A 142 67.95 20.14 -6.06
N PRO A 143 68.21 19.58 -4.87
CA PRO A 143 69.51 18.99 -4.52
C PRO A 143 69.63 17.48 -4.75
#